data_AF-A0A4R4Y533-F1
#
_entry.id   AF-A0A4R4Y533-F1
#
_cell.length_a   1.000
_cell.length_b   1.000
_cell.length_c   1.000
_cell.angle_alpha   90.00
_cell.angle_beta   90.00
_cell.angle_gamma   90.00
#
_symmetry.space_group_name_H-M   'P 1'
#
loop_
_entity.id
_entity.type
_entity.pdbx_description
1 polymer ?
#
loop_
_entity_poly.entity_id
_entity_poly.type
_entity_poly.pdbx_seq_one_letter_code
_entity_poly.pdbx_strand_id
1 'polypeptide(L)'
;MIAKTVTRPGRRRSVLVCGLAGALALVAALAGDPAATRRVRSDPGAVGLLRAAADAARRVPFEGRRFLTTWNRSRSSTSRVMVSHTPGDGVRYRYGTGAGDEYRPDAGAGDLTGFTAETLELLTRNYSVVRAADSAVCGRPARVVEARRHDGSPAGRFWIDSETGLMLHRELIDATGRRVVAAGFSEISYAAPAKVPAAYGIGVPRGGAARFPSSGGQGAAAVWSDRLDRADLADLRERGWHVPKALPGRLTLHDARRDAVGGAVHLSYSDGLAAVSVFVQRGTIDERGLSGWRKTVQRGRTIFHRESLRRWAVSAGDGYVYTVLTDAPQSTADAVAANLPRDTTSFWTRVSRGARRLAAVANPFD
;
A
#
# COMPACT_ATOMS: atom_id res chain seq x y z
N MET A 1 -55.67 -51.45 -36.40
CA MET A 1 -55.17 -51.91 -37.71
C MET A 1 -53.76 -51.35 -37.85
N ILE A 2 -52.73 -52.19 -37.71
CA ILE A 2 -51.31 -51.83 -37.52
C ILE A 2 -50.45 -52.42 -38.65
N ALA A 3 -49.52 -51.59 -39.13
CA ALA A 3 -48.22 -51.84 -39.76
C ALA A 3 -48.09 -52.54 -41.14
N LYS A 4 -47.29 -51.88 -42.00
CA LYS A 4 -46.04 -52.45 -42.53
C LYS A 4 -45.04 -51.36 -42.97
N THR A 5 -43.80 -51.52 -42.51
CA THR A 5 -42.51 -50.94 -42.93
C THR A 5 -42.16 -51.35 -44.39
N VAL A 6 -41.18 -50.85 -45.17
CA VAL A 6 -39.77 -50.40 -45.02
C VAL A 6 -39.45 -49.63 -46.34
N THR A 7 -38.66 -48.54 -46.44
CA THR A 7 -37.22 -48.52 -46.84
C THR A 7 -36.72 -47.09 -47.14
N ARG A 8 -35.47 -46.80 -46.75
CA ARG A 8 -34.55 -45.72 -47.19
C ARG A 8 -33.64 -46.31 -48.31
N PRO A 9 -32.87 -45.56 -49.15
CA PRO A 9 -31.95 -44.47 -48.73
C PRO A 9 -31.64 -43.34 -49.76
N GLY A 10 -30.82 -42.34 -49.35
CA GLY A 10 -29.77 -41.79 -50.23
C GLY A 10 -29.75 -40.29 -50.61
N ARG A 11 -29.05 -39.48 -49.79
CA ARG A 11 -28.21 -38.29 -50.10
C ARG A 11 -28.41 -37.50 -51.42
N ARG A 12 -28.50 -36.17 -51.32
CA ARG A 12 -27.37 -35.23 -51.62
C ARG A 12 -27.64 -33.81 -51.09
N ARG A 13 -26.53 -33.20 -50.66
CA ARG A 13 -26.40 -31.86 -50.05
C ARG A 13 -26.53 -30.77 -51.12
N SER A 14 -27.08 -29.62 -50.75
CA SER A 14 -26.62 -28.30 -51.19
C SER A 14 -27.02 -27.26 -50.14
N VAL A 15 -26.03 -26.53 -49.67
CA VAL A 15 -26.07 -25.47 -48.66
C VAL A 15 -25.47 -24.23 -49.31
N LEU A 16 -25.94 -23.05 -48.85
CA LEU A 16 -25.54 -21.67 -49.21
C LEU A 16 -26.20 -21.17 -50.50
N VAL A 17 -26.86 -20.00 -50.53
CA VAL A 17 -26.41 -18.68 -50.06
C VAL A 17 -27.63 -17.83 -49.71
N CYS A 18 -27.73 -17.31 -48.47
CA CYS A 18 -28.60 -16.18 -48.10
C CYS A 18 -28.20 -15.63 -46.71
N GLY A 19 -26.97 -15.15 -46.58
CA GLY A 19 -26.39 -14.81 -45.27
C GLY A 19 -25.53 -13.54 -45.23
N LEU A 20 -25.84 -12.51 -46.03
CA LEU A 20 -25.09 -11.24 -45.96
C LEU A 20 -25.90 -9.99 -45.62
N ALA A 21 -27.25 -10.07 -45.61
CA ALA A 21 -28.08 -8.91 -45.24
C ALA A 21 -28.43 -8.84 -43.74
N GLY A 22 -28.47 -9.98 -43.04
CA GLY A 22 -28.77 -10.03 -41.59
C GLY A 22 -27.59 -9.68 -40.68
N ALA A 23 -26.36 -9.72 -41.19
CA ALA A 23 -25.16 -9.48 -40.38
C ALA A 23 -24.88 -7.99 -40.14
N LEU A 24 -25.33 -7.08 -41.02
CA LEU A 24 -25.13 -5.64 -40.85
C LEU A 24 -26.15 -4.96 -39.92
N ALA A 25 -27.35 -5.54 -39.77
CA ALA A 25 -28.35 -5.05 -38.81
C ALA A 25 -28.06 -5.52 -37.36
N LEU A 26 -27.37 -6.65 -37.18
CA LEU A 26 -27.01 -7.13 -35.84
C LEU A 26 -25.74 -6.45 -35.27
N VAL A 27 -24.87 -5.90 -36.14
CA VAL A 27 -23.66 -5.19 -35.71
C VAL A 27 -23.99 -3.78 -35.20
N ALA A 28 -25.05 -3.14 -35.69
CA ALA A 28 -25.50 -1.83 -35.20
C ALA A 28 -26.18 -1.89 -33.81
N ALA A 29 -26.66 -3.06 -33.36
CA ALA A 29 -27.24 -3.26 -32.04
C ALA A 29 -26.23 -3.73 -30.98
N LEU A 30 -25.00 -4.09 -31.38
CA LEU A 30 -23.89 -4.46 -30.50
C LEU A 30 -22.82 -3.37 -30.36
N ALA A 31 -22.93 -2.29 -31.14
CA ALA A 31 -22.28 -1.02 -30.84
C ALA A 31 -23.06 -0.31 -29.73
N GLY A 32 -23.10 -0.94 -28.55
CA GLY A 32 -23.43 -0.22 -27.33
C GLY A 32 -22.44 0.93 -27.23
N ASP A 33 -22.95 2.15 -27.42
CA ASP A 33 -22.32 3.38 -26.98
C ASP A 33 -21.66 3.07 -25.63
N PRO A 34 -20.33 3.27 -25.44
CA PRO A 34 -19.70 3.03 -24.16
C PRO A 34 -20.31 4.05 -23.23
N ALA A 35 -21.45 3.69 -22.63
CA ALA A 35 -22.21 4.51 -21.72
C ALA A 35 -21.18 5.04 -20.77
N ALA A 36 -20.94 6.35 -20.87
CA ALA A 36 -20.04 7.10 -20.02
C ALA A 36 -20.36 6.61 -18.62
N THR A 37 -19.51 5.73 -18.09
CA THR A 37 -19.89 4.88 -16.97
C THR A 37 -19.98 5.87 -15.85
N ARG A 38 -21.22 6.27 -15.52
CA ARG A 38 -21.46 7.44 -14.70
C ARG A 38 -20.79 7.10 -13.38
N ARG A 39 -19.64 7.73 -13.09
CA ARG A 39 -18.91 7.50 -11.84
C ARG A 39 -19.94 7.51 -10.74
N VAL A 40 -20.12 6.37 -10.08
CA VAL A 40 -21.04 6.30 -8.95
C VAL A 40 -20.48 7.32 -7.97
N ARG A 41 -21.24 8.39 -7.74
CA ARG A 41 -20.77 9.46 -6.87
C ARG A 41 -20.70 8.86 -5.47
N SER A 42 -19.64 9.18 -4.73
CA SER A 42 -19.55 8.78 -3.34
C SER A 42 -20.76 9.30 -2.55
N ASP A 43 -21.33 8.43 -1.72
CA ASP A 43 -22.36 8.79 -0.75
C ASP A 43 -21.76 9.72 0.31
N PRO A 44 -22.24 10.97 0.44
CA PRO A 44 -21.74 11.90 1.44
C PRO A 44 -21.85 11.36 2.88
N GLY A 45 -22.88 10.57 3.18
CA GLY A 45 -23.05 9.94 4.49
C GLY A 45 -21.98 8.88 4.76
N ALA A 46 -21.67 8.04 3.77
CA ALA A 46 -20.60 7.05 3.87
C ALA A 46 -19.21 7.71 4.04
N VAL A 47 -18.94 8.79 3.31
CA VAL A 47 -17.71 9.58 3.47
C VAL A 47 -17.67 10.24 4.85
N GLY A 48 -18.82 10.75 5.33
CA GLY A 48 -18.96 11.31 6.66
C GLY A 48 -18.63 10.31 7.77
N LEU A 49 -19.03 9.05 7.62
CA LEU A 49 -18.67 7.98 8.57
C LEU A 49 -17.17 7.71 8.63
N LEU A 50 -16.49 7.65 7.48
CA LEU A 50 -15.02 7.46 7.46
C LEU A 50 -14.28 8.63 8.11
N ARG A 51 -14.75 9.87 7.87
CA ARG A 51 -14.20 11.06 8.53
C ARG A 51 -14.44 11.00 10.04
N ALA A 52 -15.65 10.67 10.47
CA ALA A 52 -15.98 10.53 11.88
C ALA A 52 -15.16 9.43 12.56
N ALA A 53 -14.83 8.35 11.84
CA ALA A 53 -13.98 7.29 12.36
C ALA A 53 -12.53 7.72 12.61
N ALA A 54 -11.95 8.49 11.68
CA ALA A 54 -10.62 9.09 11.87
C ALA A 54 -10.60 10.04 13.07
N ASP A 55 -11.68 10.77 13.30
CA ASP A 55 -11.83 11.66 14.47
C ASP A 55 -12.05 10.89 15.78
N ALA A 56 -12.87 9.84 15.77
CA ALA A 56 -13.11 8.98 16.92
C ALA A 56 -11.82 8.33 17.42
N ALA A 57 -10.94 7.92 16.51
CA ALA A 57 -9.64 7.33 16.85
C ALA A 57 -8.73 8.25 17.68
N ARG A 58 -8.95 9.58 17.65
CA ARG A 58 -8.20 10.56 18.47
C ARG A 58 -8.88 10.88 19.79
N ARG A 59 -10.19 10.63 19.92
CA ARG A 59 -11.00 11.10 21.06
C ARG A 59 -11.52 10.00 21.97
N VAL A 60 -11.70 8.80 21.43
CA VAL A 60 -12.27 7.68 22.18
C VAL A 60 -11.14 6.88 22.81
N PRO A 61 -11.07 6.74 24.14
CA PRO A 61 -10.13 5.82 24.77
C PRO A 61 -10.45 4.39 24.36
N PHE A 62 -9.43 3.59 24.13
CA PHE A 62 -9.62 2.16 23.90
C PHE A 62 -8.40 1.35 24.31
N GLU A 63 -8.63 0.10 24.64
CA GLU A 63 -7.59 -0.93 24.77
C GLU A 63 -8.05 -2.19 24.05
N GLY A 64 -7.14 -2.89 23.39
CA GLY A 64 -7.52 -4.09 22.68
C GLY A 64 -6.40 -4.77 21.92
N ARG A 65 -6.71 -5.97 21.42
CA ARG A 65 -5.77 -6.73 20.60
C ARG A 65 -6.05 -6.45 19.14
N ARG A 66 -5.09 -5.83 18.47
CA ARG A 66 -5.14 -5.60 17.02
C ARG A 66 -4.49 -6.74 16.27
N PHE A 67 -5.01 -7.02 15.08
CA PHE A 67 -4.39 -7.93 14.13
C PHE A 67 -4.15 -7.25 12.78
N LEU A 68 -3.17 -7.78 12.05
CA LEU A 68 -2.95 -7.54 10.63
C LEU A 68 -2.75 -8.89 9.97
N THR A 69 -3.60 -9.24 9.03
CA THR A 69 -3.47 -10.42 8.19
C THR A 69 -3.23 -10.01 6.76
N THR A 70 -2.20 -10.57 6.14
CA THR A 70 -1.95 -10.45 4.71
C THR A 70 -2.01 -11.82 4.05
N TRP A 71 -2.64 -11.87 2.87
CA TRP A 71 -2.75 -13.09 2.07
C TRP A 71 -1.80 -13.01 0.87
N ASN A 72 -1.23 -14.16 0.49
CA ASN A 72 -0.67 -14.39 -0.83
C ASN A 72 -1.35 -15.60 -1.48
N ARG A 73 -0.89 -15.99 -2.68
CA ARG A 73 -1.52 -17.07 -3.46
C ARG A 73 -1.58 -18.44 -2.76
N SER A 74 -0.79 -18.68 -1.72
CA SER A 74 -0.71 -20.00 -1.07
C SER A 74 -0.78 -19.97 0.46
N ARG A 75 -0.65 -18.81 1.12
CA ARG A 75 -0.55 -18.67 2.58
C ARG A 75 -1.11 -17.34 3.07
N SER A 76 -1.53 -17.31 4.32
CA SER A 76 -1.79 -16.09 5.08
C SER A 76 -0.74 -15.90 6.17
N SER A 77 -0.38 -14.65 6.47
CA SER A 77 0.46 -14.30 7.61
C SER A 77 -0.29 -13.33 8.50
N THR A 78 -0.34 -13.60 9.82
CA THR A 78 -1.06 -12.76 10.79
C THR A 78 -0.11 -12.29 11.88
N SER A 79 -0.10 -10.97 12.12
CA SER A 79 0.54 -10.34 13.27
C SER A 79 -0.53 -9.90 14.26
N ARG A 80 -0.20 -9.92 15.56
CA ARG A 80 -1.06 -9.40 16.62
C ARG A 80 -0.25 -8.54 17.58
N VAL A 81 -0.85 -7.45 18.04
CA VAL A 81 -0.24 -6.51 18.98
C VAL A 81 -1.29 -6.00 19.94
N MET A 82 -0.92 -5.80 21.21
CA MET A 82 -1.78 -5.11 22.15
C MET A 82 -1.65 -3.62 21.93
N VAL A 83 -2.78 -2.91 21.85
CA VAL A 83 -2.81 -1.46 21.71
C VAL A 83 -3.62 -0.85 22.84
N SER A 84 -3.15 0.26 23.37
CA SER A 84 -3.93 1.12 24.25
C SER A 84 -3.83 2.57 23.79
N HIS A 85 -4.92 3.30 23.92
CA HIS A 85 -5.03 4.71 23.58
C HIS A 85 -5.70 5.45 24.73
N THR A 86 -5.04 6.53 25.15
CA THR A 86 -5.59 7.49 26.11
C THR A 86 -5.58 8.86 25.43
N PRO A 87 -6.75 9.49 25.23
CA PRO A 87 -6.82 10.82 24.63
C PRO A 87 -5.96 11.82 25.41
N GLY A 88 -5.14 12.58 24.69
CA GLY A 88 -4.15 13.51 25.21
C GLY A 88 -2.78 12.88 25.51
N ASP A 89 -2.73 11.56 25.77
CA ASP A 89 -1.49 10.88 26.14
C ASP A 89 -0.88 10.09 24.97
N GLY A 90 -1.63 9.73 23.92
CA GLY A 90 -1.11 8.94 22.80
C GLY A 90 -1.58 7.47 22.75
N VAL A 91 -1.03 6.77 21.76
CA VAL A 91 -1.22 5.34 21.49
C VAL A 91 0.04 4.58 21.88
N ARG A 92 -0.12 3.50 22.64
CA ARG A 92 0.96 2.56 23.00
C ARG A 92 0.73 1.20 22.36
N TYR A 93 1.79 0.63 21.82
CA TYR A 93 1.81 -0.72 21.28
C TYR A 93 2.73 -1.58 22.14
N ARG A 94 2.21 -2.70 22.63
CA ARG A 94 2.98 -3.71 23.34
C ARG A 94 3.09 -4.94 22.47
N TYR A 95 4.32 -5.20 22.03
CA TYR A 95 4.69 -6.41 21.31
C TYR A 95 5.06 -7.49 22.35
N GLY A 96 5.02 -8.77 21.96
CA GLY A 96 5.34 -9.87 22.88
C GLY A 96 6.73 -9.77 23.51
N THR A 97 7.02 -10.62 24.51
CA THR A 97 8.27 -10.60 25.29
C THR A 97 9.50 -10.55 24.38
N GLY A 98 10.23 -9.43 24.40
CA GLY A 98 11.47 -9.21 23.64
C GLY A 98 11.41 -8.11 22.58
N ALA A 99 10.22 -7.60 22.22
CA ALA A 99 10.07 -6.43 21.37
C ALA A 99 9.55 -5.26 22.21
N GLY A 100 10.35 -4.19 22.32
CA GLY A 100 10.05 -3.05 23.19
C GLY A 100 8.73 -2.36 22.86
N ASP A 101 8.17 -1.66 23.84
CA ASP A 101 6.94 -0.88 23.68
C ASP A 101 7.15 0.26 22.68
N GLU A 102 6.21 0.44 21.75
CA GLU A 102 6.21 1.56 20.81
C GLU A 102 5.18 2.61 21.25
N TYR A 103 5.59 3.86 21.26
CA TYR A 103 4.74 5.01 21.58
C TYR A 103 4.49 5.85 20.33
N ARG A 104 3.23 6.28 20.14
CA ARG A 104 2.86 7.25 19.11
C ARG A 104 1.96 8.35 19.69
N PRO A 105 2.16 9.62 19.31
CA PRO A 105 1.29 10.71 19.72
C PRO A 105 -0.09 10.64 19.02
N ASP A 106 -1.10 11.28 19.58
CA ASP A 106 -2.49 11.28 19.07
C ASP A 106 -2.65 11.82 17.64
N ALA A 107 -1.76 12.73 17.23
CA ALA A 107 -1.72 13.21 15.85
C ALA A 107 -1.53 12.05 14.84
N GLY A 108 -0.88 10.96 15.25
CA GLY A 108 -0.71 9.73 14.48
C GLY A 108 -1.78 8.67 14.72
N ALA A 109 -2.78 8.91 15.59
CA ALA A 109 -3.85 7.94 15.85
C ALA A 109 -4.77 7.75 14.62
N GLY A 110 -4.81 8.69 13.67
CA GLY A 110 -5.47 8.51 12.37
C GLY A 110 -4.93 7.30 11.59
N ASP A 111 -3.63 6.98 11.73
CA ASP A 111 -3.01 5.81 11.10
C ASP A 111 -3.60 4.48 11.59
N LEU A 112 -4.18 4.46 12.80
CA LEU A 112 -4.88 3.28 13.33
C LEU A 112 -6.14 2.94 12.52
N THR A 113 -6.77 3.94 11.92
CA THR A 113 -7.93 3.74 11.03
C THR A 113 -7.48 3.50 9.59
N GLY A 114 -6.21 3.73 9.29
CA GLY A 114 -5.66 3.75 7.93
C GLY A 114 -6.07 4.99 7.13
N PHE A 115 -6.67 6.00 7.78
CA PHE A 115 -7.15 7.21 7.14
C PHE A 115 -6.65 8.48 7.85
N THR A 116 -6.07 9.36 7.07
CA THR A 116 -5.95 10.78 7.37
C THR A 116 -6.97 11.55 6.53
N ALA A 117 -7.13 12.85 6.77
CA ALA A 117 -7.97 13.69 5.92
C ALA A 117 -7.50 13.62 4.44
N GLU A 118 -6.19 13.65 4.23
CA GLU A 118 -5.55 13.60 2.91
C GLU A 118 -5.79 12.25 2.22
N THR A 119 -5.66 11.13 2.93
CA THR A 119 -5.91 9.81 2.30
C THR A 119 -7.40 9.57 2.06
N LEU A 120 -8.31 10.18 2.82
CA LEU A 120 -9.75 10.17 2.53
C LEU A 120 -10.09 10.97 1.25
N GLU A 121 -9.42 12.09 1.00
CA GLU A 121 -9.53 12.81 -0.27
C GLU A 121 -9.05 11.95 -1.45
N LEU A 122 -7.90 11.28 -1.30
CA LEU A 122 -7.40 10.34 -2.30
C LEU A 122 -8.40 9.19 -2.55
N LEU A 123 -9.02 8.68 -1.49
CA LEU A 123 -10.02 7.62 -1.57
C LEU A 123 -11.20 8.05 -2.43
N THR A 124 -11.81 9.20 -2.12
CA THR A 124 -13.00 9.69 -2.84
C THR A 124 -12.69 10.16 -4.26
N ARG A 125 -11.43 10.50 -4.55
CA ARG A 125 -10.96 10.79 -5.91
C ARG A 125 -10.81 9.52 -6.76
N ASN A 126 -10.35 8.43 -6.17
CA ASN A 126 -9.98 7.21 -6.87
C ASN A 126 -11.08 6.13 -6.84
N TYR A 127 -12.00 6.18 -5.87
CA TYR A 127 -13.05 5.20 -5.61
C TYR A 127 -14.39 5.86 -5.31
N SER A 128 -15.46 5.11 -5.55
CA SER A 128 -16.81 5.43 -5.11
C SER A 128 -17.03 4.89 -3.71
N VAL A 129 -17.25 5.76 -2.73
CA VAL A 129 -17.48 5.35 -1.33
C VAL A 129 -18.98 5.26 -1.08
N VAL A 130 -19.48 4.09 -0.67
CA VAL A 130 -20.92 3.83 -0.50
C VAL A 130 -21.22 3.09 0.80
N ARG A 131 -22.45 3.21 1.30
CA ARG A 131 -22.92 2.34 2.39
C ARG A 131 -23.14 0.91 1.90
N ALA A 132 -22.80 -0.04 2.76
CA ALA A 132 -23.19 -1.43 2.63
C ALA A 132 -24.14 -1.79 3.78
N ALA A 133 -24.65 -3.03 3.77
CA ALA A 133 -25.45 -3.54 4.88
C ALA A 133 -24.64 -3.53 6.17
N ASP A 134 -25.27 -3.09 7.25
CA ASP A 134 -24.67 -3.09 8.58
C ASP A 134 -24.36 -4.52 9.05
N SER A 135 -23.39 -4.65 9.93
CA SER A 135 -22.86 -5.94 10.41
C SER A 135 -22.46 -5.81 11.87
N ALA A 136 -21.79 -6.82 12.43
CA ALA A 136 -21.12 -6.71 13.71
C ALA A 136 -19.64 -7.11 13.62
N VAL A 137 -18.80 -6.53 14.48
CA VAL A 137 -17.40 -6.89 14.71
C VAL A 137 -17.15 -6.88 16.21
N CYS A 138 -16.41 -7.86 16.74
CA CYS A 138 -16.19 -8.02 18.18
C CYS A 138 -17.49 -8.05 19.02
N GLY A 139 -18.58 -8.60 18.46
CA GLY A 139 -19.90 -8.63 19.12
C GLY A 139 -20.62 -7.27 19.16
N ARG A 140 -20.12 -6.25 18.47
CA ARG A 140 -20.67 -4.89 18.47
C ARG A 140 -21.28 -4.53 17.13
N PRO A 141 -22.44 -3.84 17.10
CA PRO A 141 -23.03 -3.33 15.87
C PRO A 141 -22.08 -2.35 15.16
N ALA A 142 -21.92 -2.52 13.85
CA ALA A 142 -21.03 -1.73 13.03
C ALA A 142 -21.71 -1.30 11.72
N ARG A 143 -21.55 -0.02 11.40
CA ARG A 143 -21.90 0.56 10.10
C ARG A 143 -20.84 0.16 9.09
N VAL A 144 -21.26 -0.38 7.95
CA VAL A 144 -20.34 -0.82 6.91
C VAL A 144 -20.27 0.19 5.77
N VAL A 145 -19.05 0.56 5.41
CA VAL A 145 -18.73 1.39 4.25
C VAL A 145 -17.88 0.56 3.29
N GLU A 146 -18.17 0.66 2.00
CA GLU A 146 -17.42 0.00 0.94
C GLU A 146 -16.84 1.05 -0.02
N ALA A 147 -15.55 0.92 -0.32
CA ALA A 147 -14.92 1.63 -1.42
C ALA A 147 -14.99 0.76 -2.67
N ARG A 148 -15.61 1.27 -3.73
CA ARG A 148 -15.82 0.56 -5.00
C ARG A 148 -14.97 1.14 -6.11
N ARG A 149 -14.47 0.26 -6.97
CA ARG A 149 -13.82 0.63 -8.23
C ARG A 149 -14.85 1.20 -9.21
N HIS A 150 -14.33 1.72 -10.31
CA HIS A 150 -15.15 2.25 -11.40
C HIS A 150 -16.09 1.21 -12.04
N ASP A 151 -15.69 -0.07 -12.04
CA ASP A 151 -16.53 -1.19 -12.49
C ASP A 151 -17.57 -1.64 -11.43
N GLY A 152 -17.66 -0.94 -10.30
CA GLY A 152 -18.56 -1.26 -9.18
C GLY A 152 -18.05 -2.37 -8.25
N SER A 153 -16.94 -3.03 -8.56
CA SER A 153 -16.36 -4.09 -7.72
C SER A 153 -15.78 -3.53 -6.40
N PRO A 154 -15.88 -4.28 -5.29
CA PRO A 154 -15.36 -3.85 -4.00
C PRO A 154 -13.82 -3.81 -3.99
N ALA A 155 -13.24 -2.68 -3.61
CA ALA A 155 -11.79 -2.50 -3.41
C ALA A 155 -11.38 -2.49 -1.95
N GLY A 156 -12.30 -2.09 -1.05
CA GLY A 156 -12.07 -2.15 0.38
C GLY A 156 -13.37 -2.02 1.15
N ARG A 157 -13.36 -2.53 2.38
CA ARG A 157 -14.50 -2.49 3.30
C ARG A 157 -14.06 -2.03 4.67
N PHE A 158 -14.96 -1.33 5.36
CA PHE A 158 -14.72 -0.65 6.63
C PHE A 158 -15.89 -0.89 7.56
N TRP A 159 -15.62 -1.36 8.75
CA TRP A 159 -16.61 -1.58 9.80
C TRP A 159 -16.37 -0.57 10.90
N ILE A 160 -17.35 0.30 11.11
CA ILE A 160 -17.28 1.44 12.00
C ILE A 160 -18.27 1.20 13.13
N ASP A 161 -17.80 1.14 14.36
CA ASP A 161 -18.63 0.92 15.55
C ASP A 161 -19.78 1.93 15.58
N SER A 162 -21.01 1.44 15.69
CA SER A 162 -22.21 2.29 15.61
C SER A 162 -22.35 3.25 16.79
N GLU A 163 -21.74 2.93 17.94
CA GLU A 163 -21.82 3.69 19.18
C GLU A 163 -20.66 4.68 19.32
N THR A 164 -19.42 4.20 19.21
CA THR A 164 -18.21 5.02 19.43
C THR A 164 -17.70 5.70 18.16
N GLY A 165 -18.11 5.21 16.99
CA GLY A 165 -17.57 5.65 15.70
C GLY A 165 -16.17 5.11 15.39
N LEU A 166 -15.56 4.28 16.24
CA LEU A 166 -14.23 3.73 15.98
C LEU A 166 -14.22 2.74 14.81
N MET A 167 -13.16 2.77 14.00
CA MET A 167 -12.92 1.75 12.98
C MET A 167 -12.53 0.43 13.65
N LEU A 168 -13.41 -0.57 13.60
CA LEU A 168 -13.20 -1.89 14.21
C LEU A 168 -12.44 -2.84 13.29
N HIS A 169 -12.73 -2.78 11.99
CA HIS A 169 -12.16 -3.69 11.00
C HIS A 169 -12.08 -3.02 9.63
N ARG A 170 -11.09 -3.45 8.85
CA ARG A 170 -10.83 -2.97 7.52
C ARG A 170 -10.29 -4.09 6.64
N GLU A 171 -10.69 -4.07 5.38
CA GLU A 171 -10.22 -4.99 4.35
C GLU A 171 -9.76 -4.27 3.08
N LEU A 172 -8.72 -4.81 2.44
CA LEU A 172 -8.38 -4.51 1.06
C LEU A 172 -8.66 -5.74 0.21
N ILE A 173 -9.33 -5.52 -0.91
CA ILE A 173 -9.80 -6.55 -1.82
C ILE A 173 -9.13 -6.30 -3.17
N ASP A 174 -8.54 -7.33 -3.78
CA ASP A 174 -7.91 -7.22 -5.09
C ASP A 174 -8.93 -7.19 -6.25
N ALA A 175 -8.46 -7.02 -7.48
CA ALA A 175 -9.32 -6.98 -8.67
C ALA A 175 -10.02 -8.32 -8.96
N THR A 176 -9.59 -9.42 -8.35
CA THR A 176 -10.25 -10.73 -8.47
C THR A 176 -11.33 -10.95 -7.40
N GLY A 177 -11.56 -9.97 -6.53
CA GLY A 177 -12.51 -10.05 -5.42
C GLY A 177 -11.95 -10.75 -4.18
N ARG A 178 -10.64 -11.06 -4.14
CA ARG A 178 -10.02 -11.74 -2.99
C ARG A 178 -9.52 -10.72 -1.98
N ARG A 179 -9.74 -11.00 -0.69
CA ARG A 179 -9.16 -10.21 0.40
C ARG A 179 -7.65 -10.44 0.46
N VAL A 180 -6.89 -9.36 0.36
CA VAL A 180 -5.41 -9.38 0.37
C VAL A 180 -4.83 -8.80 1.65
N VAL A 181 -5.58 -7.93 2.32
CA VAL A 181 -5.25 -7.40 3.65
C VAL A 181 -6.51 -7.35 4.50
N ALA A 182 -6.36 -7.64 5.78
CA ALA A 182 -7.36 -7.41 6.80
C ALA A 182 -6.66 -6.88 8.05
N ALA A 183 -7.19 -5.82 8.63
CA ALA A 183 -6.68 -5.27 9.87
C ALA A 183 -7.85 -4.82 10.73
N GLY A 184 -7.74 -5.02 12.04
CA GLY A 184 -8.83 -4.69 12.95
C GLY A 184 -8.53 -5.11 14.37
N PHE A 185 -9.55 -5.08 15.20
CA PHE A 185 -9.52 -5.60 16.56
C PHE A 185 -10.07 -7.03 16.59
N SER A 186 -9.40 -7.91 17.32
CA SER A 186 -10.01 -9.18 17.74
C SER A 186 -10.78 -9.02 19.04
N GLU A 187 -10.32 -8.10 19.90
CA GLU A 187 -10.94 -7.70 21.17
C GLU A 187 -10.71 -6.19 21.34
N ILE A 188 -11.71 -5.48 21.88
CA ILE A 188 -11.63 -4.04 22.17
C ILE A 188 -12.50 -3.71 23.39
N SER A 189 -11.99 -2.84 24.25
CA SER A 189 -12.69 -2.19 25.34
C SER A 189 -12.48 -0.67 25.24
N TYR A 190 -13.38 0.11 25.83
CA TYR A 190 -13.34 1.58 25.78
C TYR A 190 -13.08 2.22 27.14
N ALA A 191 -12.62 1.42 28.11
CA ALA A 191 -12.22 1.94 29.40
C ALA A 191 -10.96 2.80 29.21
N ALA A 192 -10.92 3.98 29.84
CA ALA A 192 -9.68 4.75 29.92
C ALA A 192 -8.66 3.91 30.72
N PRO A 193 -7.51 3.51 30.13
CA PRO A 193 -6.52 2.77 30.89
C PRO A 193 -5.95 3.68 31.99
N ALA A 194 -5.68 3.11 33.16
CA ALA A 194 -5.07 3.84 34.27
C ALA A 194 -3.79 4.55 33.78
N LYS A 195 -3.64 5.85 34.07
CA LYS A 195 -2.43 6.62 33.70
C LYS A 195 -1.21 5.93 34.29
N VAL A 196 -0.42 5.28 33.45
CA VAL A 196 0.91 4.78 33.84
C VAL A 196 1.88 5.97 33.72
N PRO A 197 2.54 6.40 34.81
CA PRO A 197 3.53 7.46 34.76
C PRO A 197 4.61 7.09 33.74
N ALA A 198 5.01 8.04 32.89
CA ALA A 198 6.15 7.85 32.00
C ALA A 198 7.41 7.61 32.85
N ALA A 199 7.95 6.40 32.82
CA ALA A 199 9.24 6.11 33.42
C ALA A 199 10.32 6.81 32.59
N TYR A 200 10.92 7.86 33.14
CA TYR A 200 12.16 8.45 32.62
C TYR A 200 13.28 7.42 32.80
N GLY A 201 13.60 6.69 31.73
CA GLY A 201 14.61 5.64 31.72
C GLY A 201 15.87 6.06 30.94
N ILE A 202 16.97 6.19 31.68
CA ILE A 202 18.33 6.57 31.28
C ILE A 202 18.97 5.47 30.40
N GLY A 203 19.61 5.88 29.29
CA GLY A 203 20.76 5.26 28.60
C GLY A 203 20.74 3.75 28.24
N VAL A 204 20.80 3.43 26.94
CA VAL A 204 21.14 2.07 26.43
C VAL A 204 22.26 2.15 25.38
N PRO A 205 23.23 1.21 25.34
CA PRO A 205 24.56 1.43 24.72
C PRO A 205 24.58 1.48 23.19
N ARG A 206 25.59 2.19 22.67
CA ARG A 206 25.94 2.33 21.26
C ARG A 206 26.74 1.11 20.78
N GLY A 207 26.26 0.39 19.76
CA GLY A 207 27.07 -0.56 18.98
C GLY A 207 26.31 -1.67 18.27
N GLY A 208 26.54 -1.82 16.95
CA GLY A 208 26.41 -3.10 16.24
C GLY A 208 25.28 -3.28 15.20
N ALA A 209 25.67 -3.30 13.93
CA ALA A 209 25.06 -3.93 12.74
C ALA A 209 23.62 -3.56 12.29
N ALA A 210 23.57 -2.97 11.07
CA ALA A 210 22.45 -2.84 10.13
C ALA A 210 21.05 -3.30 10.59
N ARG A 211 20.26 -2.37 11.15
CA ARG A 211 18.84 -2.57 11.44
C ARG A 211 17.99 -2.23 10.22
N PHE A 212 17.39 -3.26 9.63
CA PHE A 212 16.22 -3.13 8.75
C PHE A 212 15.09 -2.39 9.50
N PRO A 213 14.32 -1.50 8.86
CA PRO A 213 13.22 -0.80 9.51
C PRO A 213 12.03 -1.75 9.73
N SER A 214 12.01 -2.41 10.88
CA SER A 214 10.78 -2.78 11.58
C SER A 214 10.13 -1.47 12.01
N SER A 215 8.85 -1.27 11.74
CA SER A 215 8.13 -0.06 12.15
C SER A 215 8.37 0.22 13.63
N GLY A 216 8.98 1.37 13.94
CA GLY A 216 8.72 2.08 15.18
C GLY A 216 9.34 1.55 16.47
N GLY A 217 10.55 1.00 16.46
CA GLY A 217 11.33 0.97 17.71
C GLY A 217 11.60 2.41 18.18
N GLN A 218 11.72 2.68 19.48
CA GLN A 218 11.90 4.04 20.09
C GLN A 218 13.10 4.87 19.56
N GLY A 219 13.88 4.36 18.59
CA GLY A 219 14.79 5.16 17.76
C GLY A 219 14.17 5.74 16.48
N ALA A 220 13.08 5.21 15.94
CA ALA A 220 12.48 5.64 14.67
C ALA A 220 11.73 6.97 14.78
N ALA A 221 11.09 7.27 15.93
CA ALA A 221 10.41 8.55 16.14
C ALA A 221 11.38 9.73 16.22
N ALA A 222 12.61 9.50 16.70
CA ALA A 222 13.68 10.51 16.72
C ALA A 222 14.49 10.56 15.41
N VAL A 223 14.34 9.57 14.52
CA VAL A 223 15.10 9.47 13.26
C VAL A 223 14.40 10.15 12.08
N TRP A 224 13.07 10.33 12.10
CA TRP A 224 12.30 10.96 11.01
C TRP A 224 11.70 12.32 11.41
N SER A 225 12.52 13.20 12.00
CA SER A 225 12.07 14.44 12.65
C SER A 225 11.47 15.47 11.69
N ASP A 226 11.92 15.51 10.43
CA ASP A 226 11.60 16.63 9.54
C ASP A 226 10.67 16.20 8.42
N ARG A 227 9.40 16.61 8.54
CA ARG A 227 8.45 16.58 7.42
C ARG A 227 8.89 17.61 6.38
N LEU A 228 8.99 17.15 5.14
CA LEU A 228 9.41 17.97 4.01
C LEU A 228 8.19 18.61 3.36
N ASP A 229 8.22 19.93 3.23
CA ASP A 229 7.16 20.68 2.57
C ASP A 229 7.33 20.71 1.04
N ARG A 230 6.52 21.50 0.34
CA ARG A 230 6.60 21.60 -1.12
C ARG A 230 7.90 22.23 -1.62
N ALA A 231 8.46 23.20 -0.90
CA ALA A 231 9.71 23.86 -1.24
C ALA A 231 10.88 22.89 -1.00
N ASP A 232 10.91 22.21 0.15
CA ASP A 232 11.92 21.19 0.45
C ASP A 232 11.97 20.09 -0.61
N LEU A 233 10.79 19.67 -1.09
CA LEU A 233 10.67 18.67 -2.15
C LEU A 233 11.07 19.20 -3.53
N ALA A 234 10.93 20.50 -3.80
CA ALA A 234 11.43 21.12 -5.02
C ALA A 234 12.96 21.17 -4.97
N ASP A 235 13.52 21.66 -3.87
CA ASP A 235 14.96 21.73 -3.64
C ASP A 235 15.63 20.36 -3.71
N LEU A 236 14.99 19.31 -3.17
CA LEU A 236 15.49 17.95 -3.32
C LEU A 236 15.58 17.52 -4.78
N ARG A 237 14.55 17.82 -5.58
CA ARG A 237 14.54 17.49 -7.02
C ARG A 237 15.62 18.26 -7.77
N GLU A 238 15.83 19.53 -7.45
CA GLU A 238 16.92 20.35 -8.02
C GLU A 238 18.30 19.76 -7.69
N ARG A 239 18.47 19.21 -6.48
CA ARG A 239 19.67 18.46 -6.07
C ARG A 239 19.76 17.05 -6.65
N GLY A 240 18.92 16.71 -7.62
CA GLY A 240 18.92 15.41 -8.32
C GLY A 240 18.37 14.25 -7.49
N TRP A 241 17.56 14.50 -6.46
CA TRP A 241 16.84 13.44 -5.77
C TRP A 241 15.58 13.05 -6.54
N HIS A 242 15.34 11.75 -6.60
CA HIS A 242 14.18 11.22 -7.29
C HIS A 242 12.95 11.13 -6.40
N VAL A 243 12.13 12.19 -6.48
CA VAL A 243 10.90 12.32 -5.71
C VAL A 243 9.69 12.41 -6.66
N PRO A 244 9.22 11.27 -7.22
CA PRO A 244 8.08 11.29 -8.13
C PRO A 244 6.80 11.75 -7.40
N LYS A 245 5.98 12.56 -8.06
CA LYS A 245 4.69 13.02 -7.49
C LYS A 245 3.64 11.90 -7.46
N ALA A 246 3.76 10.93 -8.36
CA ALA A 246 2.85 9.82 -8.50
C ALA A 246 3.59 8.54 -8.93
N LEU A 247 3.01 7.41 -8.58
CA LEU A 247 3.45 6.06 -8.94
C LEU A 247 2.30 5.29 -9.63
N PRO A 248 2.57 4.17 -10.30
CA PRO A 248 1.53 3.33 -10.90
C PRO A 248 0.44 2.95 -9.90
N GLY A 249 -0.79 2.74 -10.40
CA GLY A 249 -1.93 2.37 -9.54
C GLY A 249 -2.59 3.55 -8.82
N ARG A 250 -2.47 4.78 -9.35
CA ARG A 250 -3.06 6.02 -8.78
C ARG A 250 -2.47 6.41 -7.41
N LEU A 251 -1.32 5.85 -7.07
CA LEU A 251 -0.55 6.16 -5.88
C LEU A 251 0.01 7.58 -5.98
N THR A 252 -0.41 8.46 -5.08
CA THR A 252 0.01 9.87 -5.03
C THR A 252 0.83 10.12 -3.78
N LEU A 253 1.94 10.87 -3.93
CA LEU A 253 2.76 11.30 -2.81
C LEU A 253 1.92 12.20 -1.88
N HIS A 254 1.81 11.85 -0.61
CA HIS A 254 1.04 12.61 0.39
C HIS A 254 1.85 13.00 1.63
N ASP A 255 2.96 12.30 1.89
CA ASP A 255 3.90 12.68 2.94
C ASP A 255 5.34 12.39 2.50
N ALA A 256 6.27 13.20 2.98
CA ALA A 256 7.69 13.04 2.73
C ALA A 256 8.47 13.47 3.98
N ARG A 257 9.46 12.67 4.35
CA ARG A 257 10.28 12.89 5.54
C ARG A 257 11.73 12.65 5.22
N ARG A 258 12.62 13.35 5.92
CA ARG A 258 14.06 13.12 5.81
C ARG A 258 14.61 12.61 7.13
N ASP A 259 15.47 11.61 7.01
CA ASP A 259 16.26 11.13 8.13
C ASP A 259 17.42 12.10 8.39
N ALA A 260 17.54 12.57 9.63
CA ALA A 260 18.58 13.49 10.08
C ALA A 260 19.97 12.82 10.15
N VAL A 261 20.04 11.50 10.35
CA VAL A 261 21.28 10.76 10.63
C VAL A 261 21.82 10.05 9.38
N GLY A 262 20.96 9.41 8.60
CA GLY A 262 21.33 8.65 7.41
C GLY A 262 21.09 9.38 6.08
N GLY A 263 20.46 10.56 6.11
CA GLY A 263 20.13 11.34 4.92
C GLY A 263 19.12 10.68 3.97
N ALA A 264 18.50 9.57 4.38
CA ALA A 264 17.48 8.86 3.63
C ALA A 264 16.22 9.73 3.48
N VAL A 265 15.56 9.64 2.34
CA VAL A 265 14.26 10.29 2.12
C VAL A 265 13.18 9.21 2.13
N HIS A 266 12.24 9.33 3.06
CA HIS A 266 11.05 8.48 3.13
C HIS A 266 9.90 9.18 2.43
N LEU A 267 9.37 8.54 1.39
CA LEU A 267 8.26 9.02 0.58
C LEU A 267 7.05 8.12 0.79
N SER A 268 5.93 8.70 1.22
CA SER A 268 4.68 7.98 1.47
C SER A 268 3.67 8.26 0.38
N TYR A 269 3.22 7.20 -0.29
CA TYR A 269 2.23 7.24 -1.36
C TYR A 269 0.97 6.53 -0.96
N SER A 270 -0.17 7.01 -1.45
CA SER A 270 -1.45 6.31 -1.27
C SER A 270 -2.37 6.54 -2.46
N ASP A 271 -3.27 5.60 -2.71
CA ASP A 271 -4.45 5.78 -3.56
C ASP A 271 -5.72 6.04 -2.72
N GLY A 272 -5.57 6.20 -1.41
CA GLY A 272 -6.64 6.29 -0.42
C GLY A 272 -7.01 4.95 0.22
N LEU A 273 -6.64 3.82 -0.39
CA LEU A 273 -6.75 2.49 0.20
C LEU A 273 -5.36 1.95 0.53
N ALA A 274 -4.55 1.64 -0.47
CA ALA A 274 -3.21 1.13 -0.24
C ALA A 274 -2.27 2.25 0.22
N ALA A 275 -1.33 1.90 1.09
CA ALA A 275 -0.20 2.76 1.44
C ALA A 275 1.12 2.12 0.97
N VAL A 276 1.99 2.94 0.38
CA VAL A 276 3.31 2.52 -0.09
C VAL A 276 4.34 3.48 0.46
N SER A 277 5.30 2.95 1.22
CA SER A 277 6.49 3.68 1.65
C SER A 277 7.64 3.36 0.71
N VAL A 278 8.29 4.39 0.19
CA VAL A 278 9.52 4.28 -0.60
C VAL A 278 10.63 5.00 0.16
N PHE A 279 11.66 4.25 0.54
CA PHE A 279 12.88 4.81 1.10
C PHE A 279 13.91 4.98 -0.01
N VAL A 280 14.39 6.21 -0.16
CA VAL A 280 15.41 6.60 -1.15
C VAL A 280 16.71 6.87 -0.40
N GLN A 281 17.75 6.11 -0.71
CA GLN A 281 19.06 6.21 -0.08
C GLN A 281 20.14 6.27 -1.15
N ARG A 282 21.15 7.11 -0.97
CA ARG A 282 22.32 7.10 -1.85
C ARG A 282 23.14 5.82 -1.61
N GLY A 283 23.62 5.20 -2.68
CA GLY A 283 24.50 4.04 -2.61
C GLY A 283 24.15 2.94 -3.61
N THR A 284 24.66 1.74 -3.33
CA THR A 284 24.50 0.54 -4.13
C THR A 284 23.98 -0.61 -3.27
N ILE A 285 23.31 -1.58 -3.89
CA ILE A 285 22.84 -2.78 -3.18
C ILE A 285 24.02 -3.67 -2.84
N ASP A 286 24.16 -4.01 -1.55
CA ASP A 286 24.97 -5.15 -1.11
C ASP A 286 24.11 -6.42 -1.16
N GLU A 287 24.28 -7.23 -2.22
CA GLU A 287 23.50 -8.46 -2.41
C GLU A 287 23.74 -9.50 -1.30
N ARG A 288 24.90 -9.45 -0.60
CA ARG A 288 25.19 -10.37 0.51
C ARG A 288 24.23 -10.17 1.68
N GLY A 289 23.82 -8.92 1.91
CA GLY A 289 22.80 -8.56 2.90
C GLY A 289 21.37 -8.96 2.53
N LEU A 290 21.14 -9.44 1.30
CA LEU A 290 19.84 -9.86 0.78
C LEU A 290 19.69 -11.39 0.69
N SER A 291 20.46 -12.13 1.50
CA SER A 291 20.29 -13.58 1.62
C SER A 291 18.83 -13.95 1.95
N GLY A 292 18.27 -14.90 1.21
CA GLY A 292 16.86 -15.34 1.33
C GLY A 292 15.82 -14.47 0.59
N TRP A 293 16.24 -13.42 -0.12
CA TRP A 293 15.36 -12.65 -1.00
C TRP A 293 15.27 -13.31 -2.38
N ARG A 294 14.11 -13.18 -3.04
CA ARG A 294 13.96 -13.63 -4.42
C ARG A 294 14.42 -12.52 -5.36
N LYS A 295 15.17 -12.89 -6.40
CA LYS A 295 15.68 -11.97 -7.43
C LYS A 295 14.84 -12.14 -8.69
N THR A 296 14.31 -11.05 -9.22
CA THR A 296 13.59 -11.02 -10.49
C THR A 296 14.08 -9.87 -11.36
N VAL A 297 13.86 -9.97 -12.67
CA VAL A 297 14.14 -8.89 -13.61
C VAL A 297 12.82 -8.43 -14.22
N GLN A 298 12.46 -7.17 -14.00
CA GLN A 298 11.26 -6.58 -14.54
C GLN A 298 11.60 -5.27 -15.25
N ARG A 299 11.18 -5.14 -16.52
CA ARG A 299 11.49 -3.98 -17.37
C ARG A 299 12.99 -3.63 -17.38
N GLY A 300 13.86 -4.65 -17.42
CA GLY A 300 15.32 -4.48 -17.43
C GLY A 300 15.94 -4.04 -16.08
N ARG A 301 15.16 -4.06 -14.99
CA ARG A 301 15.62 -3.73 -13.64
C ARG A 301 15.65 -4.98 -12.77
N THR A 302 16.76 -5.19 -12.06
CA THR A 302 16.87 -6.20 -11.02
C THR A 302 16.11 -5.75 -9.78
N ILE A 303 15.17 -6.57 -9.33
CA ILE A 303 14.34 -6.33 -8.14
C ILE A 303 14.54 -7.51 -7.20
N PHE A 304 14.92 -7.21 -5.96
CA PHE A 304 14.95 -8.17 -4.87
C PHE A 304 13.66 -8.02 -4.08
N HIS A 305 12.90 -9.09 -3.94
CA HIS A 305 11.63 -9.05 -3.20
C HIS A 305 11.56 -10.12 -2.12
N ARG A 306 10.84 -9.78 -1.05
CA ARG A 306 10.58 -10.67 0.06
C ARG A 306 9.13 -10.55 0.49
N GLU A 307 8.43 -11.67 0.45
CA GLU A 307 7.07 -11.77 0.94
C GLU A 307 7.10 -12.16 2.41
N SER A 308 6.77 -11.22 3.30
CA SER A 308 6.52 -11.49 4.73
C SER A 308 5.17 -10.87 5.12
N LEU A 309 4.94 -10.57 6.41
CA LEU A 309 3.75 -9.82 6.87
C LEU A 309 3.53 -8.54 6.05
N ARG A 310 4.61 -7.86 5.67
CA ARG A 310 4.61 -6.75 4.71
C ARG A 310 5.30 -7.18 3.41
N ARG A 311 5.01 -6.49 2.31
CA ARG A 311 5.60 -6.76 0.99
C ARG A 311 6.75 -5.81 0.73
N TRP A 312 7.90 -6.39 0.35
CA TRP A 312 9.13 -5.66 0.15
C TRP A 312 9.60 -5.80 -1.30
N ALA A 313 10.09 -4.71 -1.87
CA ALA A 313 10.85 -4.71 -3.12
C ALA A 313 12.03 -3.74 -3.01
N VAL A 314 13.24 -4.21 -3.29
CA VAL A 314 14.49 -3.44 -3.25
C VAL A 314 15.10 -3.43 -4.63
N SER A 315 15.53 -2.25 -5.07
CA SER A 315 16.15 -2.11 -6.38
C SER A 315 17.02 -0.86 -6.44
N ALA A 316 17.99 -0.81 -7.36
CA ALA A 316 18.92 0.31 -7.47
C ALA A 316 18.85 1.00 -8.85
N GLY A 317 19.22 2.27 -8.88
CA GLY A 317 19.33 3.08 -10.09
C GLY A 317 19.72 4.52 -9.80
N ASP A 318 20.49 5.12 -10.71
CA ASP A 318 21.06 6.46 -10.67
C ASP A 318 21.87 6.76 -9.39
N GLY A 319 22.57 5.76 -8.87
CA GLY A 319 23.34 5.87 -7.61
C GLY A 319 22.48 5.89 -6.34
N TYR A 320 21.21 5.49 -6.43
CA TYR A 320 20.31 5.32 -5.31
C TYR A 320 19.84 3.88 -5.15
N VAL A 321 19.62 3.48 -3.90
CA VAL A 321 18.88 2.29 -3.49
C VAL A 321 17.47 2.73 -3.10
N TYR A 322 16.49 2.02 -3.66
CA TYR A 322 15.07 2.21 -3.38
C TYR A 322 14.54 0.99 -2.66
N THR A 323 14.00 1.19 -1.46
CA THR A 323 13.31 0.16 -0.69
C THR A 323 11.83 0.49 -0.63
N VAL A 324 11.01 -0.37 -1.20
CA VAL A 324 9.55 -0.25 -1.25
C VAL A 324 8.94 -1.17 -0.19
N LEU A 325 8.04 -0.63 0.60
CA LEU A 325 7.27 -1.34 1.62
C LEU A 325 5.78 -1.05 1.47
N THR A 326 4.95 -2.09 1.41
CA THR A 326 3.50 -1.93 1.31
C THR A 326 2.75 -3.10 1.97
N ASP A 327 1.51 -2.85 2.35
CA ASP A 327 0.53 -3.88 2.71
C ASP A 327 -0.26 -4.38 1.49
N ALA A 328 -0.24 -3.67 0.36
CA ALA A 328 -0.85 -4.08 -0.90
C ALA A 328 -0.22 -5.38 -1.48
N PRO A 329 -0.84 -6.00 -2.52
CA PRO A 329 -0.26 -7.18 -3.16
C PRO A 329 1.18 -6.95 -3.61
N GLN A 330 2.02 -8.01 -3.58
CA GLN A 330 3.45 -7.94 -3.93
C GLN A 330 3.69 -7.31 -5.32
N SER A 331 2.79 -7.56 -6.27
CA SER A 331 2.82 -6.94 -7.61
C SER A 331 2.83 -5.41 -7.58
N THR A 332 2.26 -4.79 -6.53
CA THR A 332 2.32 -3.35 -6.30
C THR A 332 3.73 -2.90 -5.93
N ALA A 333 4.38 -3.60 -5.00
CA ALA A 333 5.75 -3.30 -4.60
C ALA A 333 6.72 -3.44 -5.78
N ASP A 334 6.59 -4.52 -6.55
CA ASP A 334 7.42 -4.80 -7.72
C ASP A 334 7.16 -3.77 -8.83
N ALA A 335 5.89 -3.44 -9.11
CA ALA A 335 5.54 -2.42 -10.09
C ALA A 335 6.08 -1.05 -9.70
N VAL A 336 6.00 -0.66 -8.42
CA VAL A 336 6.58 0.60 -7.93
C VAL A 336 8.10 0.57 -8.12
N ALA A 337 8.78 -0.47 -7.65
CA ALA A 337 10.23 -0.61 -7.80
C ALA A 337 10.68 -0.55 -9.29
N ALA A 338 9.92 -1.18 -10.19
CA ALA A 338 10.20 -1.20 -11.63
C ALA A 338 10.04 0.17 -12.34
N ASN A 339 9.27 1.09 -11.74
CA ASN A 339 9.00 2.43 -12.29
C ASN A 339 9.84 3.54 -11.65
N LEU A 340 10.63 3.22 -10.63
CA LEU A 340 11.62 4.15 -10.10
C LEU A 340 12.75 4.36 -11.14
N PRO A 341 13.46 5.51 -11.08
CA PRO A 341 14.55 5.84 -12.01
C PRO A 341 15.63 4.76 -12.07
N ARG A 342 16.19 4.57 -13.26
CA ARG A 342 17.18 3.54 -13.59
C ARG A 342 18.47 4.21 -14.00
N ASP A 343 19.60 3.55 -13.73
CA ASP A 343 20.89 3.91 -14.32
C ASP A 343 20.74 4.13 -15.83
N THR A 344 20.69 5.38 -16.26
CA THR A 344 20.67 5.75 -17.70
C THR A 344 22.06 5.71 -18.31
N THR A 345 23.10 5.62 -17.48
CA THR A 345 24.48 5.57 -17.94
C THR A 345 24.89 4.15 -18.31
N SER A 346 25.04 3.94 -19.62
CA SER A 346 25.67 2.77 -20.22
C SER A 346 26.97 2.41 -19.48
N PHE A 347 27.22 1.11 -19.33
CA PHE A 347 28.46 0.54 -18.78
C PHE A 347 29.71 1.28 -19.31
N TRP A 348 29.71 1.62 -20.61
CA TRP A 348 30.79 2.34 -21.30
C TRP A 348 30.99 3.80 -20.84
N THR A 349 29.93 4.49 -20.41
CA THR A 349 30.04 5.85 -19.86
C THR A 349 30.63 5.86 -18.44
N ARG A 350 30.56 4.73 -17.72
CA ARG A 350 31.24 4.52 -16.43
C ARG A 350 32.72 4.17 -16.63
N VAL A 351 33.03 3.28 -17.57
CA VAL A 351 34.41 2.92 -17.92
C VAL A 351 35.19 4.12 -18.45
N SER A 352 34.60 4.94 -19.34
CA SER A 352 35.26 6.16 -19.86
C SER A 352 35.52 7.22 -18.79
N ARG A 353 34.65 7.35 -17.77
CA ARG A 353 34.88 8.24 -16.61
C ARG A 353 35.95 7.71 -15.66
N GLY A 354 36.06 6.39 -15.50
CA GLY A 354 37.17 5.74 -14.79
C GLY A 354 38.50 5.91 -15.53
N ALA A 355 38.50 5.73 -16.86
CA ALA A 355 39.68 5.90 -17.70
C ALA A 355 40.18 7.37 -17.72
N ARG A 356 39.28 8.37 -17.71
CA ARG A 356 39.69 9.78 -17.60
C ARG A 356 40.31 10.13 -16.24
N ARG A 357 39.89 9.48 -15.15
CA ARG A 357 40.52 9.64 -13.83
C ARG A 357 41.89 8.96 -13.75
N LEU A 358 42.09 7.85 -14.46
CA LEU A 358 43.40 7.21 -14.56
C LEU A 358 44.34 7.99 -15.50
N ALA A 359 43.83 8.60 -16.57
CA ALA A 359 44.61 9.48 -17.45
C ALA A 359 45.05 10.78 -16.74
N ALA A 360 44.24 11.32 -15.81
CA ALA A 360 44.62 12.48 -15.01
C ALA A 360 45.68 12.20 -13.92
N VAL A 361 45.90 10.92 -13.59
CA VAL A 361 46.96 10.47 -12.66
C VAL A 361 48.22 10.03 -13.42
N ALA A 362 48.15 9.97 -14.76
CA ALA A 362 49.23 9.51 -15.62
C ALA A 362 49.75 10.58 -16.60
N ASN A 363 49.68 11.87 -16.23
CA ASN A 363 50.48 12.91 -16.90
C ASN A 363 51.66 13.31 -16.01
N PRO A 364 52.82 12.64 -16.11
CA PRO A 364 54.03 13.01 -15.38
C PRO A 364 54.86 14.12 -16.07
N PHE A 365 54.26 14.92 -16.95
CA PHE A 365 54.90 16.06 -17.59
C PHE A 365 53.94 17.28 -17.60
N ASP A 366 53.74 17.85 -16.41
CA ASP A 366 53.80 19.28 -16.12
C ASP A 366 54.33 19.46 -14.68
#